data_AF-A0A935ZWS4-F1
#
_entry.id   AF-A0A935ZWS4-F1
#
_cell.length_a   1.000
_cell.length_b   1.000
_cell.length_c   1.000
_cell.angle_alpha   90.00
_cell.angle_beta   90.00
_cell.angle_gamma   90.00
#
_symmetry.space_group_name_H-M   'P 1'
#
loop_
_entity.id
_entity.type
_entity.pdbx_description
1 polymer ?
#
loop_
_entity_poly.entity_id
_entity_poly.type
_entity_poly.pdbx_seq_one_letter_code
_entity_poly.pdbx_strand_id
1 'polypeptide(L)'
;MPAWFVVSGLLACTEPTAPPTAEALRWRAPAQCPTSEVVAARARALGPADLDASATIEAVPGGFAAQVEHGGRRHELRSASCDELATAVALLLAGIDVPPPEPLAGETAPGVRVPAQPEPAAAPTAAPAIVASSASADRSTRRPPRAAPRWPHDAEPPAILGPYVLAAATVGVGSVPRIDVGGRGALGWSWTRVALEVGGFGLAPMRRAIDATTSGTIMVAAGSVHAGARLRWARVELRPGGAFEAGASRVRARGEVVRRLGRAPWLALRAELRVLAWLHARVATTFAAAMIVPLLQTRYRIGEALLFEGRPVGFAATIGLTIALGRDA
;
A
#
# COMPACT_ATOMS: atom_id res chain seq x y z
N MET A 1 43.64 -11.60 -12.33
CA MET A 1 43.08 -12.14 -11.06
C MET A 1 41.67 -11.57 -10.89
N PRO A 2 40.59 -12.29 -11.25
CA PRO A 2 39.23 -11.82 -11.04
C PRO A 2 38.69 -12.32 -9.70
N ALA A 3 38.35 -11.40 -8.80
CA ALA A 3 37.68 -11.69 -7.55
C ALA A 3 36.21 -12.00 -7.83
N TRP A 4 35.84 -13.27 -7.68
CA TRP A 4 34.45 -13.72 -7.66
C TRP A 4 33.85 -13.35 -6.31
N PHE A 5 32.90 -12.42 -6.30
CA PHE A 5 32.04 -12.20 -5.14
C PHE A 5 31.02 -13.35 -5.09
N VAL A 6 31.32 -14.33 -4.25
CA VAL A 6 30.37 -15.35 -3.80
C VAL A 6 29.38 -14.64 -2.88
N VAL A 7 28.16 -14.41 -3.37
CA VAL A 7 27.01 -14.06 -2.53
C VAL A 7 26.56 -15.36 -1.87
N SER A 8 27.25 -15.74 -0.79
CA SER A 8 26.82 -16.79 0.12
C SER A 8 25.60 -16.28 0.88
N GLY A 9 24.41 -16.52 0.31
CA GLY A 9 23.17 -16.51 1.05
C GLY A 9 23.22 -17.66 2.06
N LEU A 10 23.72 -17.37 3.26
CA LEU A 10 23.54 -18.19 4.45
C LEU A 10 22.04 -18.32 4.71
N LEU A 11 21.45 -19.37 4.14
CA LEU A 11 20.27 -20.02 4.68
C LEU A 11 20.67 -20.54 6.06
N ALA A 12 20.56 -19.68 7.07
CA ALA A 12 20.46 -20.13 8.44
C ALA A 12 19.16 -20.93 8.52
N CYS A 13 19.28 -22.26 8.45
CA CYS A 13 18.28 -23.17 8.99
C CYS A 13 18.29 -22.98 10.51
N THR A 14 17.69 -21.89 11.00
CA THR A 14 17.23 -21.83 12.38
C THR A 14 16.11 -22.84 12.48
N GLU A 15 16.43 -23.99 13.05
CA GLU A 15 15.50 -24.97 13.55
C GLU A 15 14.46 -24.21 14.40
N PRO A 16 13.18 -24.16 14.00
CA PRO A 16 12.19 -23.41 14.74
C PRO A 16 12.07 -24.02 16.12
N THR A 17 12.60 -23.34 17.13
CA THR A 17 12.23 -23.59 18.52
C THR A 17 10.73 -23.44 18.59
N ALA A 18 10.02 -24.57 18.73
CA ALA A 18 8.57 -24.58 18.83
C ALA A 18 8.18 -23.65 19.99
N PRO A 19 7.44 -22.54 19.73
CA PRO A 19 6.92 -21.73 20.82
C PRO A 19 6.00 -22.63 21.67
N PRO A 20 5.96 -22.43 23.00
CA PRO A 20 5.11 -23.22 23.87
C PRO A 20 3.65 -23.11 23.41
N THR A 21 3.01 -24.26 23.21
CA THR A 21 1.56 -24.47 23.18
C THR A 21 0.90 -23.72 24.35
N ALA A 22 -0.20 -22.97 24.24
CA ALA A 22 -1.28 -22.96 23.28
C ALA A 22 -1.93 -21.56 23.26
N GLU A 23 -2.36 -21.10 22.08
CA GLU A 23 -3.33 -20.01 21.94
C GLU A 23 -4.62 -20.43 22.66
N ALA A 24 -4.79 -19.97 23.90
CA ALA A 24 -5.90 -20.36 24.75
C ALA A 24 -6.77 -19.13 25.04
N LEU A 25 -8.04 -19.23 24.62
CA LEU A 25 -9.09 -18.26 24.92
C LEU A 25 -9.18 -18.05 26.45
N ARG A 26 -8.90 -16.83 26.91
CA ARG A 26 -9.08 -16.45 28.32
C ARG A 26 -10.57 -16.22 28.59
N TRP A 27 -11.24 -17.21 29.16
CA TRP A 27 -12.69 -17.23 29.35
C TRP A 27 -13.05 -17.12 30.83
N ARG A 28 -13.87 -16.13 31.19
CA ARG A 28 -14.47 -16.02 32.53
C ARG A 28 -15.97 -15.87 32.36
N ALA A 29 -16.75 -16.85 32.81
CA ALA A 29 -18.20 -16.86 32.67
C ALA A 29 -18.87 -17.52 33.89
N PRO A 30 -20.16 -17.23 34.16
CA PRO A 30 -20.96 -17.95 35.16
C PRO A 30 -21.06 -19.45 34.85
N ALA A 31 -21.31 -20.27 35.87
CA ALA A 31 -21.38 -21.73 35.72
C ALA A 31 -22.45 -22.22 34.73
N GLN A 32 -23.50 -21.42 34.46
CA GLN A 32 -24.54 -21.72 33.48
C GLN A 32 -24.11 -21.51 32.01
N CYS A 33 -22.91 -20.99 31.77
CA CYS A 33 -22.39 -20.73 30.43
C CYS A 33 -21.49 -21.87 29.93
N PRO A 34 -21.42 -22.10 28.60
CA PRO A 34 -20.46 -23.06 28.04
C PRO A 34 -19.02 -22.78 28.45
N THR A 35 -18.20 -23.84 28.56
CA THR A 35 -16.78 -23.73 28.90
C THR A 35 -15.96 -23.15 27.74
N SER A 36 -14.76 -22.62 28.04
CA SER A 36 -13.82 -22.13 27.03
C SER A 36 -13.52 -23.14 25.93
N GLU A 37 -13.41 -24.42 26.30
CA GLU A 37 -13.13 -25.53 25.39
C GLU A 37 -14.27 -25.74 24.38
N VAL A 38 -15.53 -25.65 24.85
CA VAL A 38 -16.71 -25.75 23.98
C VAL A 38 -16.76 -24.57 23.02
N VAL A 39 -16.50 -23.35 23.51
CA VAL A 39 -16.48 -22.15 22.65
C VAL A 39 -15.34 -22.20 21.64
N ALA A 40 -14.14 -22.60 22.06
CA ALA A 40 -13.00 -22.78 21.16
C ALA A 40 -13.25 -23.88 20.13
N ALA A 41 -13.88 -24.99 20.52
CA ALA A 41 -14.27 -26.06 19.59
C ALA A 41 -15.30 -25.56 18.57
N ARG A 42 -16.31 -24.81 18.99
CA ARG A 42 -17.29 -24.17 18.09
C ARG A 42 -16.60 -23.20 17.12
N ALA A 43 -15.70 -22.34 17.61
CA ALA A 43 -14.95 -21.42 16.78
C ALA A 43 -14.09 -22.15 15.72
N ARG A 44 -13.39 -23.21 16.13
CA ARG A 44 -12.58 -24.05 15.21
C ARG A 44 -13.43 -24.81 14.19
N ALA A 45 -14.65 -25.22 14.56
CA ALA A 45 -15.58 -25.87 13.65
C ALA A 45 -16.06 -24.92 12.54
N LEU A 46 -16.10 -23.61 12.81
CA LEU A 46 -16.45 -22.57 11.84
C LEU A 46 -15.29 -22.20 10.90
N GLY A 47 -14.04 -22.44 11.30
CA GLY A 47 -12.85 -22.15 10.50
C GLY A 47 -11.57 -21.96 11.33
N PRO A 48 -10.49 -21.40 10.75
CA PRO A 48 -9.32 -20.96 11.51
C PRO A 48 -9.76 -19.92 12.54
N ALA A 49 -9.66 -20.26 13.83
CA ALA A 49 -10.01 -19.38 14.92
C ALA A 49 -8.76 -18.75 15.52
N ASP A 50 -8.80 -17.44 15.76
CA ASP A 50 -7.79 -16.75 16.54
C ASP A 50 -8.20 -16.83 18.01
N LEU A 51 -7.46 -17.63 18.78
CA LEU A 51 -7.74 -17.90 20.19
C LEU A 51 -6.91 -17.00 21.12
N ASP A 52 -6.13 -16.06 20.58
CA ASP A 52 -5.50 -15.00 21.35
C ASP A 52 -6.53 -13.88 21.65
N ALA A 53 -7.49 -14.24 22.48
CA ALA A 53 -8.61 -13.38 22.86
C ALA A 53 -8.96 -13.57 24.33
N SER A 54 -9.60 -12.55 24.91
CA SER A 54 -10.21 -12.63 26.24
C SER A 54 -11.70 -12.33 26.18
N ALA A 55 -12.49 -13.08 26.95
CA ALA A 55 -13.92 -12.88 27.06
C ALA A 55 -14.36 -13.02 28.52
N THR A 56 -15.06 -12.00 29.00
CA THR A 56 -15.71 -12.00 30.32
C THR A 56 -17.21 -11.89 30.13
N ILE A 57 -17.95 -12.85 30.66
CA ILE A 57 -19.42 -12.88 30.66
C ILE A 57 -19.92 -12.60 32.06
N GLU A 58 -20.92 -11.72 32.16
CA GLU A 58 -21.61 -11.39 33.40
C GLU A 58 -23.13 -11.55 33.21
N ALA A 59 -23.82 -12.00 34.26
CA ALA A 59 -25.27 -12.03 34.29
C ALA A 59 -25.80 -10.61 34.56
N VAL A 60 -26.71 -10.13 33.73
CA VAL A 60 -27.32 -8.81 33.82
C VAL A 60 -28.86 -8.94 33.86
N PRO A 61 -29.60 -7.93 34.33
CA PRO A 61 -31.06 -7.96 34.26
C PRO A 61 -31.53 -8.19 32.81
N GLY A 62 -32.28 -9.28 32.59
CA GLY A 62 -32.77 -9.66 31.27
C GLY A 62 -31.86 -10.55 30.42
N GLY A 63 -30.68 -10.96 30.93
CA GLY A 63 -29.83 -11.92 30.21
C GLY A 63 -28.36 -11.91 30.63
N PHE A 64 -27.48 -11.92 29.62
CA PHE A 64 -26.03 -11.99 29.76
C PHE A 64 -25.38 -10.92 28.91
N ALA A 65 -24.29 -10.34 29.43
CA ALA A 65 -23.43 -9.42 28.69
C ALA A 65 -22.02 -10.01 28.62
N ALA A 66 -21.42 -9.99 27.43
CA ALA A 66 -20.03 -10.37 27.21
C ALA A 66 -19.20 -9.17 26.79
N GLN A 67 -18.03 -9.04 27.40
CA GLN A 67 -16.96 -8.16 26.94
C GLN A 67 -15.86 -9.01 26.34
N VAL A 68 -15.61 -8.85 25.04
CA VAL A 68 -14.64 -9.63 24.28
C VAL A 68 -13.54 -8.71 23.76
N GLU A 69 -12.29 -9.02 24.08
CA GLU A 69 -11.11 -8.36 23.52
C GLU A 69 -10.43 -9.30 22.52
N HIS A 70 -10.38 -8.89 21.25
CA HIS A 70 -9.85 -9.68 20.15
C HIS A 70 -9.19 -8.76 19.11
N GLY A 71 -7.96 -9.08 18.70
CA GLY A 71 -7.23 -8.28 17.70
C GLY A 71 -7.03 -6.80 18.09
N GLY A 72 -6.91 -6.50 19.39
CA GLY A 72 -6.78 -5.14 19.91
C GLY A 72 -8.07 -4.32 19.91
N ARG A 73 -9.23 -4.94 19.68
CA ARG A 73 -10.55 -4.31 19.73
C ARG A 73 -11.40 -4.91 20.83
N ARG A 74 -12.18 -4.05 21.50
CA ARG A 74 -13.16 -4.46 22.51
C ARG A 74 -14.56 -4.47 21.89
N HIS A 75 -15.26 -5.58 22.10
CA HIS A 75 -16.62 -5.81 21.64
C HIS A 75 -17.53 -6.05 22.85
N GLU A 76 -18.71 -5.45 22.82
CA GLU A 76 -19.77 -5.71 23.80
C GLU A 76 -20.89 -6.46 23.10
N LEU A 77 -21.27 -7.61 23.65
CA LEU A 77 -22.34 -8.46 23.13
C LEU A 77 -23.36 -8.69 24.25
N ARG A 78 -24.64 -8.76 23.91
CA ARG A 78 -25.72 -9.07 24.86
C ARG A 78 -26.67 -10.09 24.26
N SER A 79 -27.15 -11.03 25.07
CA SER A 79 -28.21 -11.97 24.69
C SER A 79 -28.97 -12.43 25.94
N ALA A 80 -30.23 -12.84 25.75
CA ALA A 80 -31.03 -13.49 26.79
C ALA A 80 -30.49 -14.87 27.19
N SER A 81 -29.72 -15.53 26.31
CA SER A 81 -29.18 -16.88 26.50
C SER A 81 -27.65 -16.87 26.50
N CYS A 82 -27.04 -17.54 27.49
CA CYS A 82 -25.59 -17.65 27.50
C CYS A 82 -25.05 -18.54 26.37
N ASP A 83 -25.84 -19.47 25.85
CA ASP A 83 -25.42 -20.32 24.72
C ASP A 83 -25.40 -19.55 23.39
N GLU A 84 -26.36 -18.65 23.18
CA GLU A 84 -26.36 -17.72 22.05
C GLU A 84 -25.19 -16.75 22.14
N LEU A 85 -24.93 -16.21 23.34
CA LEU A 85 -23.80 -15.32 23.58
C LEU A 85 -22.47 -16.03 23.31
N ALA A 86 -22.32 -17.27 23.79
CA ALA A 86 -21.15 -18.11 23.52
C ALA A 86 -20.97 -18.41 22.01
N THR A 87 -22.07 -18.60 21.28
CA THR A 87 -22.06 -18.78 19.83
C THR A 87 -21.65 -17.50 19.10
N ALA A 88 -22.14 -16.34 19.55
CA ALA A 88 -21.71 -15.04 19.02
C ALA A 88 -20.21 -14.79 19.26
N VAL A 89 -19.68 -15.16 20.44
CA VAL A 89 -18.23 -15.10 20.68
C VAL A 89 -17.48 -16.05 19.74
N ALA A 90 -17.96 -17.28 19.55
CA ALA A 90 -17.32 -18.22 18.62
C ALA A 90 -17.27 -17.71 17.17
N LEU A 91 -18.33 -17.05 16.69
CA LEU A 91 -18.36 -16.38 15.38
C LEU A 91 -17.34 -15.25 15.29
N LEU A 92 -17.22 -14.44 16.35
CA LEU A 92 -16.27 -13.35 16.43
C LEU A 92 -14.81 -13.84 16.40
N LEU A 93 -14.51 -14.92 17.12
CA LEU A 93 -13.19 -15.58 17.11
C LEU A 93 -12.86 -16.22 15.75
N ALA A 94 -13.89 -16.65 15.00
CA ALA A 94 -13.75 -17.12 13.62
C ALA A 94 -13.62 -15.99 12.58
N GLY A 95 -13.62 -14.72 13.01
CA GLY A 95 -13.48 -13.55 12.13
C GLY A 95 -14.71 -13.25 11.26
N ILE A 96 -15.87 -13.81 11.63
CA ILE A 96 -17.15 -13.57 10.99
C ILE A 96 -17.73 -12.29 11.63
N ASP A 97 -18.05 -11.28 10.81
CA ASP A 97 -18.70 -10.06 11.33
C ASP A 97 -20.11 -10.43 11.79
N VAL A 98 -20.34 -10.35 13.09
CA VAL A 98 -21.67 -10.43 13.68
C VAL A 98 -22.27 -9.02 13.62
N PRO A 99 -23.39 -8.79 12.92
CA PRO A 99 -24.07 -7.49 12.96
C PRO A 99 -24.40 -7.16 14.42
N PRO A 100 -24.24 -5.89 14.86
CA PRO A 100 -24.56 -5.52 16.23
C PRO A 100 -26.01 -5.93 16.53
N PRO A 101 -26.27 -6.61 17.66
CA PRO A 101 -27.63 -6.97 18.03
C PRO A 101 -28.48 -5.70 18.09
N GLU A 102 -29.70 -5.77 17.58
CA GLU A 102 -30.66 -4.68 17.71
C GLU A 102 -30.78 -4.33 19.21
N PRO A 103 -30.74 -3.04 19.58
CA PRO A 103 -30.88 -2.63 20.96
C PRO A 103 -32.19 -3.20 21.50
N LEU A 104 -32.11 -3.93 22.61
CA LEU A 104 -33.28 -4.39 23.34
C LEU A 104 -34.23 -3.20 23.52
N ALA A 105 -35.48 -3.38 23.10
CA ALA A 105 -36.49 -2.33 23.10
C ALA A 105 -36.54 -1.64 24.47
N GLY A 106 -36.03 -0.40 24.55
CA GLY A 106 -36.00 0.36 25.81
C GLY A 106 -34.96 1.49 25.87
N GLU A 107 -33.90 1.46 25.06
CA GLU A 107 -32.86 2.50 25.14
C GLU A 107 -33.19 3.69 24.23
N THR A 108 -33.77 4.73 24.82
CA THR A 108 -34.19 5.95 24.12
C THR A 108 -32.95 6.82 23.85
N ALA A 109 -32.51 6.88 22.59
CA ALA A 109 -31.39 7.74 22.19
C ALA A 109 -31.74 9.25 22.32
N PRO A 110 -30.88 10.09 22.92
CA PRO A 110 -31.09 11.54 22.93
C PRO A 110 -30.93 12.15 21.53
N GLY A 111 -31.83 13.06 21.18
CA GLY A 111 -32.05 13.58 19.84
C GLY A 111 -30.83 14.24 19.18
N VAL A 112 -30.57 13.84 17.94
CA VAL A 112 -29.69 14.52 17.00
C VAL A 112 -30.39 15.78 16.50
N ARG A 113 -29.86 16.96 16.85
CA ARG A 113 -30.20 18.23 16.19
C ARG A 113 -29.21 18.50 15.05
N VAL A 114 -29.75 18.64 13.84
CA VAL A 114 -29.14 19.22 12.63
C VAL A 114 -30.24 20.09 12.00
N PRO A 115 -30.00 21.18 11.25
CA PRO A 115 -28.77 21.94 10.95
C PRO A 115 -28.89 23.46 11.23
N ALA A 116 -27.79 24.21 11.07
CA ALA A 116 -27.86 25.59 10.61
C ALA A 116 -26.79 25.85 9.55
N GLN A 117 -27.24 26.08 8.32
CA GLN A 117 -26.48 26.62 7.18
C GLN A 117 -26.98 28.07 7.01
N PRO A 118 -26.10 29.08 7.00
CA PRO A 118 -25.92 29.93 5.80
C PRO A 118 -24.45 30.46 5.73
N GLU A 119 -23.89 31.11 4.72
CA GLU A 119 -24.35 31.84 3.52
C GLU A 119 -23.12 32.03 2.59
N PRO A 120 -23.29 32.11 1.26
CA PRO A 120 -22.23 32.52 0.33
C PRO A 120 -22.29 34.02 -0.03
N ALA A 121 -21.18 34.75 0.13
CA ALA A 121 -20.96 36.11 -0.39
C ALA A 121 -19.44 36.33 -0.53
N ALA A 122 -18.84 37.02 -1.50
CA ALA A 122 -19.31 37.75 -2.68
C ALA A 122 -18.12 37.88 -3.67
N ALA A 123 -18.41 38.38 -4.87
CA ALA A 123 -17.52 38.58 -6.02
C ALA A 123 -16.37 39.59 -5.79
N PRO A 124 -15.30 39.55 -6.63
CA PRO A 124 -14.12 40.41 -6.49
C PRO A 124 -14.37 41.85 -6.95
N THR A 125 -13.98 42.82 -6.11
CA THR A 125 -14.01 44.27 -6.41
C THR A 125 -12.74 44.72 -7.13
N ALA A 126 -12.94 45.64 -8.07
CA ALA A 126 -12.04 46.16 -9.09
C ALA A 126 -10.78 46.91 -8.59
N ALA A 127 -9.84 47.02 -9.54
CA ALA A 127 -8.62 47.82 -9.50
C ALA A 127 -8.89 49.35 -9.41
N PRO A 128 -7.93 50.12 -8.86
CA PRO A 128 -7.80 51.52 -9.22
C PRO A 128 -6.51 51.83 -9.99
N ALA A 129 -6.58 52.98 -10.63
CA ALA A 129 -5.79 53.46 -11.74
C ALA A 129 -4.40 54.01 -11.37
N ILE A 130 -3.61 54.09 -12.44
CA ILE A 130 -2.31 54.73 -12.61
C ILE A 130 -2.36 56.20 -12.16
N VAL A 131 -1.38 56.63 -11.37
CA VAL A 131 -1.01 58.04 -11.22
C VAL A 131 0.44 58.19 -11.68
N ALA A 132 0.62 58.98 -12.74
CA ALA A 132 1.91 59.48 -13.16
C ALA A 132 2.41 60.56 -12.18
N SER A 133 3.67 60.51 -11.80
CA SER A 133 4.37 61.67 -11.23
C SER A 133 5.71 61.85 -11.92
N SER A 134 5.86 63.03 -12.51
CA SER A 134 6.97 63.47 -13.34
C SER A 134 8.22 63.80 -12.51
N ALA A 135 9.36 63.48 -13.13
CA ALA A 135 10.67 64.15 -13.14
C ALA A 135 11.14 64.94 -11.89
N SER A 136 12.32 64.54 -11.40
CA SER A 136 13.36 65.49 -11.01
C SER A 136 14.75 64.92 -11.24
N ALA A 137 15.65 65.83 -11.54
CA ALA A 137 16.85 65.65 -12.32
C ALA A 137 18.05 65.09 -11.53
N ASP A 138 18.91 64.44 -12.30
CA ASP A 138 20.37 64.53 -12.26
C ASP A 138 21.14 64.07 -11.02
N ARG A 139 21.74 62.88 -11.15
CA ARG A 139 23.16 62.71 -10.81
C ARG A 139 23.75 61.54 -11.59
N SER A 140 24.27 61.85 -12.77
CA SER A 140 25.15 60.96 -13.54
C SER A 140 26.43 60.67 -12.75
N THR A 141 26.40 59.60 -11.94
CA THR A 141 27.62 58.85 -11.62
C THR A 141 27.66 57.67 -12.59
N ARG A 142 28.59 57.74 -13.55
CA ARG A 142 28.85 56.69 -14.54
C ARG A 142 29.38 55.46 -13.80
N ARG A 143 28.45 54.68 -13.24
CA ARG A 143 28.71 53.36 -12.67
C ARG A 143 29.16 52.47 -13.83
N PRO A 144 30.29 51.74 -13.72
CA PRO A 144 30.64 50.76 -14.74
C PRO A 144 29.42 49.85 -14.97
N PRO A 145 29.13 49.44 -16.22
CA PRO A 145 27.98 48.59 -16.50
C PRO A 145 28.05 47.40 -15.56
N ARG A 146 27.10 47.32 -14.61
CA ARG A 146 26.90 46.13 -13.80
C ARG A 146 26.63 45.05 -14.83
N ALA A 147 27.55 44.10 -14.95
CA ALA A 147 27.35 42.93 -15.78
C ALA A 147 25.93 42.43 -15.50
N ALA A 148 25.10 42.36 -16.53
CA ALA A 148 23.76 41.81 -16.38
C ALA A 148 23.92 40.47 -15.64
N PRO A 149 23.13 40.18 -14.60
CA PRO A 149 23.19 38.87 -13.96
C PRO A 149 23.01 37.86 -15.09
N ARG A 150 24.08 37.10 -15.38
CA ARG A 150 24.01 35.99 -16.32
C ARG A 150 22.99 35.05 -15.70
N TRP A 151 21.78 35.05 -16.24
CA TRP A 151 20.77 34.10 -15.84
C TRP A 151 21.40 32.70 -15.98
N PRO A 152 21.27 31.81 -14.98
CA PRO A 152 21.94 30.50 -14.96
C PRO A 152 21.40 29.51 -16.01
N HIS A 153 20.95 29.99 -17.17
CA HIS A 153 20.46 29.19 -18.28
C HIS A 153 21.57 28.41 -19.00
N ASP A 154 22.85 28.78 -18.80
CA ASP A 154 23.99 28.13 -19.46
C ASP A 154 24.71 27.11 -18.57
N ALA A 155 24.28 26.89 -17.34
CA ALA A 155 24.83 25.82 -16.51
C ALA A 155 24.40 24.48 -17.15
N GLU A 156 25.38 23.81 -17.75
CA GLU A 156 25.21 22.48 -18.31
C GLU A 156 24.57 21.59 -17.23
N PRO A 157 23.41 20.97 -17.49
CA PRO A 157 22.74 20.20 -16.45
C PRO A 157 23.69 19.11 -15.94
N PRO A 158 23.76 18.84 -14.64
CA PRO A 158 24.62 17.78 -14.15
C PRO A 158 24.13 16.43 -14.68
N ALA A 159 25.07 15.63 -15.20
CA ALA A 159 24.78 14.22 -15.43
C ALA A 159 24.75 13.53 -14.07
N ILE A 160 23.71 12.75 -13.75
CA ILE A 160 23.89 11.79 -12.64
C ILE A 160 24.99 10.85 -13.09
N LEU A 161 26.16 10.98 -12.50
CA LEU A 161 27.18 9.95 -12.50
C LEU A 161 27.28 9.55 -11.04
N GLY A 162 26.91 8.32 -10.73
CA GLY A 162 26.90 7.79 -9.37
C GLY A 162 25.51 7.40 -8.84
N PRO A 163 25.39 7.32 -7.50
CA PRO A 163 24.22 6.76 -6.84
C PRO A 163 23.00 7.69 -6.89
N TYR A 164 21.82 7.10 -6.93
CA TYR A 164 20.53 7.80 -6.84
C TYR A 164 19.45 6.94 -6.20
N VAL A 165 18.38 7.60 -5.76
CA VAL A 165 17.16 6.97 -5.24
C VAL A 165 15.99 7.32 -6.15
N LEU A 166 15.10 6.36 -6.37
CA LEU A 166 13.82 6.55 -7.04
C LEU A 166 12.70 6.25 -6.06
N ALA A 167 11.72 7.14 -5.98
CA ALA A 167 10.43 6.89 -5.35
C ALA A 167 9.32 7.29 -6.32
N ALA A 168 8.37 6.39 -6.56
CA ALA A 168 7.34 6.62 -7.56
C ALA A 168 6.01 5.93 -7.21
N ALA A 169 4.92 6.52 -7.70
CA ALA A 169 3.63 5.87 -7.79
C ALA A 169 3.54 5.13 -9.12
N THR A 170 2.90 3.97 -9.12
CA THR A 170 2.67 3.18 -10.32
C THR A 170 1.19 2.89 -10.49
N VAL A 171 0.74 2.91 -11.74
CA VAL A 171 -0.58 2.46 -12.16
C VAL A 171 -0.40 1.44 -13.27
N GLY A 172 -1.09 0.31 -13.21
CA GLY A 172 -0.94 -0.78 -14.17
C GLY A 172 -2.26 -1.41 -14.59
N VAL A 173 -2.23 -2.13 -15.71
CA VAL A 173 -3.33 -2.96 -16.21
C VAL A 173 -2.77 -4.27 -16.76
N GLY A 174 -3.49 -5.38 -16.55
CA GLY A 174 -3.18 -6.69 -17.13
C GLY A 174 -2.30 -7.60 -16.28
N SER A 175 -1.44 -7.04 -15.42
CA SER A 175 -0.71 -7.77 -14.37
C SER A 175 -1.62 -8.34 -13.28
N VAL A 176 -2.76 -7.70 -13.08
CA VAL A 176 -3.81 -8.00 -12.09
C VAL A 176 -5.20 -7.72 -12.71
N PRO A 177 -6.33 -8.16 -12.11
CA PRO A 177 -7.63 -8.17 -12.81
C PRO A 177 -8.23 -6.79 -13.12
N ARG A 178 -7.64 -5.70 -12.61
CA ARG A 178 -8.11 -4.33 -12.76
C ARG A 178 -6.93 -3.37 -12.89
N ILE A 179 -7.25 -2.08 -12.99
CA ILE A 179 -6.27 -1.01 -12.79
C ILE A 179 -5.66 -1.19 -11.40
N ASP A 180 -4.39 -1.53 -11.33
CA ASP A 180 -3.63 -1.51 -10.09
C ASP A 180 -3.06 -0.12 -9.83
N VAL A 181 -2.93 0.18 -8.55
CA VAL A 181 -2.25 1.38 -8.04
C VAL A 181 -1.25 0.89 -7.01
N GLY A 182 -0.04 1.43 -7.00
CA GLY A 182 1.00 1.00 -6.09
C GLY A 182 2.13 1.99 -5.93
N GLY A 183 3.13 1.57 -5.16
CA GLY A 183 4.38 2.30 -4.98
C GLY A 183 5.56 1.50 -5.53
N ARG A 184 6.57 2.20 -6.03
CA ARG A 184 7.86 1.67 -6.46
C ARG A 184 8.97 2.45 -5.78
N GLY A 185 9.97 1.73 -5.28
CA GLY A 185 11.20 2.30 -4.71
C GLY A 185 12.42 1.59 -5.28
N ALA A 186 13.48 2.33 -5.58
CA ALA A 186 14.73 1.74 -6.04
C ALA A 186 15.96 2.54 -5.62
N LEU A 187 17.07 1.83 -5.46
CA LEU A 187 18.42 2.39 -5.38
C LEU A 187 19.12 2.08 -6.68
N GLY A 188 19.74 3.08 -7.28
CA GLY A 188 20.41 2.92 -8.56
C GLY A 188 21.77 3.56 -8.61
N TRP A 189 22.53 3.13 -9.61
CA TRP A 189 23.81 3.69 -9.99
C TRP A 189 23.80 4.03 -11.47
N SER A 190 24.21 5.26 -11.80
CA SER A 190 24.27 5.76 -13.17
C SER A 190 25.74 5.91 -13.60
N TRP A 191 26.11 5.32 -14.72
CA TRP A 191 27.38 5.56 -15.43
C TRP A 191 27.09 6.33 -16.72
N THR A 192 28.12 6.76 -17.45
CA THR A 192 27.97 7.64 -18.62
C THR A 192 26.92 7.20 -19.64
N ARG A 193 26.81 5.89 -19.92
CA ARG A 193 25.89 5.36 -20.94
C ARG A 193 24.85 4.36 -20.42
N VAL A 194 24.97 3.93 -19.17
CA VAL A 194 24.15 2.85 -18.61
C VAL A 194 23.74 3.20 -17.19
N ALA A 195 22.60 2.68 -16.76
CA ALA A 195 22.12 2.77 -15.40
C ALA A 195 21.66 1.39 -14.93
N LEU A 196 21.93 1.09 -13.67
CA LEU A 196 21.47 -0.12 -12.98
C LEU A 196 20.65 0.30 -11.77
N GLU A 197 19.57 -0.40 -11.48
CA GLU A 197 18.72 -0.18 -10.31
C GLU A 197 18.36 -1.52 -9.67
N VAL A 198 18.34 -1.53 -8.35
CA VAL A 198 17.79 -2.61 -7.54
C VAL A 198 16.70 -1.99 -6.67
N GLY A 199 15.51 -2.59 -6.69
CA GLY A 199 14.37 -2.03 -5.99
C GLY A 199 13.22 -3.01 -5.89
N GLY A 200 12.03 -2.49 -5.69
CA GLY A 200 10.82 -3.28 -5.65
C GLY A 200 9.58 -2.42 -5.80
N PHE A 201 8.44 -3.10 -5.92
CA PHE A 201 7.14 -2.46 -5.94
C PHE A 201 6.15 -3.25 -5.09
N GLY A 202 5.14 -2.54 -4.61
CA GLY A 202 3.98 -3.10 -3.93
C GLY A 202 2.72 -2.49 -4.51
N LEU A 203 1.76 -3.34 -4.85
CA LEU A 203 0.43 -2.89 -5.27
C LEU A 203 -0.46 -2.72 -4.04
N ALA A 204 -1.32 -1.71 -4.07
CA ALA A 204 -2.33 -1.50 -3.05
C ALA A 204 -3.24 -2.74 -2.95
N PRO A 205 -3.68 -3.13 -1.74
CA PRO A 205 -4.57 -4.26 -1.58
C PRO A 205 -5.87 -4.07 -2.37
N MET A 206 -6.21 -5.03 -3.23
CA MET A 206 -7.42 -4.99 -4.04
C MET A 206 -8.47 -5.95 -3.48
N ARG A 207 -9.64 -5.43 -3.14
CA ARG A 207 -10.80 -6.25 -2.75
C ARG A 207 -11.65 -6.61 -3.97
N ARG A 208 -12.06 -7.87 -4.06
CA ARG A 208 -12.97 -8.39 -5.09
C ARG A 208 -14.08 -9.19 -4.41
N ALA A 209 -15.32 -8.80 -4.62
CA ALA A 209 -16.47 -9.63 -4.29
C ALA A 209 -16.54 -10.81 -5.29
N ILE A 210 -16.77 -12.00 -4.77
CA ILE A 210 -17.02 -13.22 -5.55
C ILE A 210 -18.53 -13.44 -5.64
N ASP A 211 -19.19 -13.33 -4.50
CA ASP A 211 -20.64 -13.40 -4.33
C ASP A 211 -21.08 -12.41 -3.22
N ALA A 212 -22.34 -12.49 -2.79
CA ALA A 212 -22.92 -11.60 -1.79
C ALA A 212 -22.24 -11.71 -0.39
N THR A 213 -21.59 -12.83 -0.11
CA THR A 213 -21.03 -13.18 1.20
C THR A 213 -19.51 -13.35 1.19
N THR A 214 -18.92 -13.55 0.01
CA THR A 214 -17.51 -13.91 -0.17
C THR A 214 -16.73 -12.80 -0.85
N SER A 215 -15.62 -12.39 -0.23
CA SER A 215 -14.68 -11.44 -0.81
C SER A 215 -13.23 -11.90 -0.67
N GLY A 216 -12.43 -11.61 -1.69
CA GLY A 216 -10.99 -11.83 -1.71
C GLY A 216 -10.23 -10.51 -1.72
N THR A 217 -9.17 -10.41 -0.91
CA THR A 217 -8.18 -9.34 -0.99
C THR A 217 -6.90 -9.89 -1.61
N ILE A 218 -6.46 -9.28 -2.71
CA ILE A 218 -5.23 -9.64 -3.43
C ILE A 218 -4.16 -8.60 -3.09
N MET A 219 -2.98 -9.08 -2.69
CA MET A 219 -1.79 -8.26 -2.47
C MET A 219 -0.65 -8.80 -3.33
N VAL A 220 0.13 -7.92 -3.94
CA VAL A 220 1.28 -8.28 -4.78
C VAL A 220 2.46 -7.41 -4.38
N ALA A 221 3.61 -8.04 -4.16
CA ALA A 221 4.88 -7.36 -3.96
C ALA A 221 6.00 -8.13 -4.65
N ALA A 222 6.92 -7.41 -5.26
CA ALA A 222 8.07 -8.00 -5.93
C ALA A 222 9.31 -7.11 -5.82
N GLY A 223 10.47 -7.76 -5.75
CA GLY A 223 11.76 -7.15 -6.00
C GLY A 223 12.03 -7.07 -7.50
N SER A 224 12.88 -6.15 -7.92
CA SER A 224 13.26 -5.97 -9.31
C SER A 224 14.72 -5.53 -9.45
N VAL A 225 15.37 -6.03 -10.50
CA VAL A 225 16.66 -5.53 -10.98
C VAL A 225 16.43 -4.96 -12.38
N HIS A 226 16.79 -3.70 -12.59
CA HIS A 226 16.58 -2.97 -13.84
C HIS A 226 17.91 -2.49 -14.40
N ALA A 227 18.11 -2.65 -15.70
CA ALA A 227 19.24 -2.10 -16.43
C ALA A 227 18.76 -1.38 -17.68
N GLY A 228 19.35 -0.23 -17.99
CA GLY A 228 18.97 0.55 -19.15
C GLY A 228 20.10 1.40 -19.71
N ALA A 229 19.97 1.75 -20.99
CA ALA A 229 20.83 2.75 -21.61
C ALA A 229 20.43 4.15 -21.16
N ARG A 230 21.34 5.11 -21.31
CA ARG A 230 21.08 6.52 -21.02
C ARG A 230 21.31 7.34 -22.28
N LEU A 231 20.27 8.06 -22.67
CA LEU A 231 20.27 8.96 -23.82
C LEU A 231 19.87 10.34 -23.32
N ARG A 232 20.83 11.25 -23.21
CA ARG A 232 20.62 12.57 -22.62
C ARG A 232 20.53 13.64 -23.70
N TRP A 233 19.54 14.52 -23.55
CA TRP A 233 19.38 15.74 -24.34
C TRP A 233 19.03 16.90 -23.41
N ALA A 234 19.99 17.80 -23.19
CA ALA A 234 19.84 18.94 -22.28
C ALA A 234 19.36 18.48 -20.88
N ARG A 235 18.23 19.02 -20.40
CA ARG A 235 17.60 18.70 -19.11
C ARG A 235 16.67 17.48 -19.14
N VAL A 236 16.66 16.74 -20.25
CA VAL A 236 15.85 15.54 -20.41
C VAL A 236 16.78 14.34 -20.60
N GLU A 237 16.52 13.26 -19.88
CA GLU A 237 17.24 12.00 -20.05
C GLU A 237 16.24 10.87 -20.30
N LEU A 238 16.40 10.21 -21.45
CA LEU A 238 15.67 9.01 -21.81
C LEU A 238 16.46 7.78 -21.36
N ARG A 239 15.77 6.82 -20.75
CA ARG A 239 16.33 5.54 -20.30
C ARG A 239 15.50 4.38 -20.82
N PRO A 240 15.74 3.91 -22.06
CA PRO A 240 15.19 2.64 -22.49
C PRO A 240 15.93 1.50 -21.77
N GLY A 241 15.19 0.54 -21.26
CA GLY A 241 15.77 -0.55 -20.49
C GLY A 241 14.82 -1.72 -20.28
N GLY A 242 15.28 -2.66 -19.47
CA GLY A 242 14.50 -3.80 -19.06
C GLY A 242 14.75 -4.15 -17.60
N ALA A 243 13.81 -4.87 -17.03
CA ALA A 243 13.91 -5.40 -15.68
C ALA A 243 13.47 -6.86 -15.61
N PHE A 244 14.03 -7.54 -14.63
CA PHE A 244 13.52 -8.80 -14.12
C PHE A 244 12.85 -8.53 -12.78
N GLU A 245 11.63 -9.03 -12.61
CA GLU A 245 10.83 -8.89 -11.40
C GLU A 245 10.56 -10.26 -10.79
N ALA A 246 10.79 -10.40 -9.48
CA ALA A 246 10.52 -11.62 -8.73
C ALA A 246 9.88 -11.31 -7.39
N GLY A 247 8.80 -12.01 -7.07
CA GLY A 247 8.01 -11.72 -5.88
C GLY A 247 6.96 -12.76 -5.58
N ALA A 248 5.98 -12.34 -4.81
CA ALA A 248 4.85 -13.17 -4.45
C ALA A 248 3.56 -12.35 -4.42
N SER A 249 2.50 -13.09 -4.66
CA SER A 249 1.14 -12.64 -4.50
C SER A 249 0.50 -13.38 -3.33
N ARG A 250 -0.40 -12.73 -2.63
CA ARG A 250 -1.15 -13.32 -1.53
C ARG A 250 -2.62 -12.99 -1.69
N VAL A 251 -3.47 -14.02 -1.60
CA VAL A 251 -4.92 -13.86 -1.54
C VAL A 251 -5.41 -14.18 -0.14
N ARG A 252 -6.21 -13.27 0.42
CA ARG A 252 -6.94 -13.47 1.68
C ARG A 252 -8.43 -13.46 1.38
N ALA A 253 -9.12 -14.58 1.62
CA ALA A 253 -10.57 -14.67 1.47
C ALA A 253 -11.30 -14.39 2.80
N ARG A 254 -12.56 -13.99 2.71
CA ARG A 254 -13.53 -13.87 3.80
C ARG A 254 -14.89 -14.35 3.27
N GLY A 255 -15.61 -15.24 3.97
CA GLY A 255 -17.01 -15.58 3.63
C GLY A 255 -17.37 -17.07 3.62
N GLU A 256 -16.46 -17.97 3.29
CA GLU A 256 -16.68 -19.43 3.34
C GLU A 256 -15.37 -20.12 3.72
N VAL A 257 -15.45 -21.23 4.46
CA VAL A 257 -14.36 -22.09 4.97
C VAL A 257 -13.07 -21.89 4.20
N VAL A 258 -12.25 -20.92 4.64
CA VAL A 258 -11.07 -20.46 3.89
C VAL A 258 -9.96 -21.50 4.05
N ARG A 259 -10.07 -22.59 3.31
CA ARG A 259 -9.00 -23.57 3.18
C ARG A 259 -7.96 -23.03 2.20
N ARG A 260 -6.82 -22.66 2.79
CA ARG A 260 -5.54 -22.24 2.19
C ARG A 260 -5.50 -20.83 1.61
N LEU A 261 -4.69 -19.99 2.27
CA LEU A 261 -4.02 -18.86 1.66
C LEU A 261 -3.19 -19.34 0.46
N GLY A 262 -3.60 -18.97 -0.75
CA GLY A 262 -2.76 -19.12 -1.93
C GLY A 262 -1.66 -18.06 -1.92
N ARG A 263 -0.42 -18.46 -1.63
CA ARG A 263 0.76 -17.70 -2.06
C ARG A 263 1.15 -18.23 -3.43
N ALA A 264 1.14 -17.37 -4.45
CA ALA A 264 1.63 -17.75 -5.77
C ALA A 264 2.89 -16.94 -6.09
N PRO A 265 3.96 -17.59 -6.57
CA PRO A 265 5.15 -16.88 -7.02
C PRO A 265 4.80 -15.96 -8.19
N TRP A 266 5.47 -14.81 -8.25
CA TRP A 266 5.37 -13.85 -9.34
C TRP A 266 6.76 -13.73 -9.98
N LEU A 267 6.85 -14.01 -11.28
CA LEU A 267 8.05 -13.77 -12.07
C LEU A 267 7.62 -13.04 -13.34
N ALA A 268 8.32 -11.96 -13.69
CA ALA A 268 8.02 -11.21 -14.90
C ALA A 268 9.28 -10.59 -15.54
N LEU A 269 9.22 -10.44 -16.85
CA LEU A 269 10.11 -9.56 -17.60
C LEU A 269 9.40 -8.23 -17.84
N ARG A 270 10.16 -7.15 -17.77
CA ARG A 270 9.66 -5.80 -17.98
C ARG A 270 10.54 -5.11 -19.02
N ALA A 271 9.92 -4.49 -20.01
CA ALA A 271 10.55 -3.54 -20.90
C ALA A 271 10.03 -2.16 -20.55
N GLU A 272 10.91 -1.18 -20.35
CA GLU A 272 10.54 0.14 -19.86
C GLU A 272 11.22 1.24 -20.68
N LEU A 273 10.44 2.28 -20.99
CA LEU A 273 10.96 3.56 -21.43
C LEU A 273 10.70 4.59 -20.34
N ARG A 274 11.78 5.15 -19.81
CA ARG A 274 11.72 6.17 -18.76
C ARG A 274 12.23 7.52 -19.27
N VAL A 275 11.58 8.59 -18.84
CA VAL A 275 11.92 9.98 -19.10
C VAL A 275 12.19 10.66 -17.76
N LEU A 276 13.39 11.24 -17.63
CA LEU A 276 13.77 12.04 -16.47
C LEU A 276 13.85 13.50 -16.91
N ALA A 277 13.02 14.35 -16.32
CA ALA A 277 13.04 15.80 -16.52
C ALA A 277 13.72 16.47 -15.33
N TRP A 278 14.91 17.02 -15.55
CA TRP A 278 15.74 17.63 -14.52
C TRP A 278 15.19 18.99 -14.08
N LEU A 279 14.69 19.05 -12.85
CA LEU A 279 14.18 20.28 -12.22
C LEU A 279 15.29 21.03 -11.47
N HIS A 280 16.22 20.29 -10.89
CA HIS A 280 17.37 20.80 -10.15
C HIS A 280 18.59 19.93 -10.44
N ALA A 281 19.80 20.38 -10.10
CA ALA A 281 21.04 19.62 -10.23
C ALA A 281 21.02 18.19 -9.64
N ARG A 282 20.09 17.88 -8.73
CA ARG A 282 20.00 16.60 -8.05
C ARG A 282 18.62 15.95 -8.11
N VAL A 283 17.63 16.65 -8.68
CA VAL A 283 16.23 16.21 -8.62
C VAL A 283 15.65 16.22 -10.03
N ALA A 284 15.14 15.07 -10.44
CA ALA A 284 14.41 14.91 -11.69
C ALA A 284 13.03 14.32 -11.43
N THR A 285 12.03 14.80 -12.16
CA THR A 285 10.75 14.13 -12.26
C THR A 285 10.89 12.95 -13.21
N THR A 286 10.40 11.80 -12.78
CA THR A 286 10.45 10.55 -13.53
C THR A 286 9.07 10.23 -14.07
N PHE A 287 8.99 9.97 -15.37
CA PHE A 287 7.84 9.36 -16.02
C PHE A 287 8.31 8.06 -16.68
N ALA A 288 7.57 6.97 -16.54
CA ALA A 288 7.90 5.74 -17.23
C ALA A 288 6.64 5.08 -17.80
N ALA A 289 6.82 4.46 -18.97
CA ALA A 289 5.87 3.53 -19.54
C ALA A 289 6.55 2.17 -19.67
N ALA A 290 5.88 1.12 -19.22
CA ALA A 290 6.43 -0.22 -19.19
C ALA A 290 5.45 -1.25 -19.74
N MET A 291 6.00 -2.24 -20.43
CA MET A 291 5.35 -3.48 -20.81
C MET A 291 5.87 -4.59 -19.91
N ILE A 292 4.97 -5.40 -19.36
CA ILE A 292 5.26 -6.46 -18.40
C ILE A 292 4.78 -7.78 -18.98
N VAL A 293 5.67 -8.77 -19.03
CA VAL A 293 5.38 -10.12 -19.52
C VAL A 293 5.58 -11.08 -18.35
N PRO A 294 4.50 -11.56 -17.70
CA PRO A 294 4.62 -12.56 -16.65
C PRO A 294 5.18 -13.86 -17.23
N LEU A 295 6.25 -14.36 -16.62
CA LEU A 295 6.85 -15.64 -16.97
C LEU A 295 6.08 -16.81 -16.33
N LEU A 296 5.39 -16.54 -15.21
CA LEU A 296 4.51 -17.49 -14.55
C LEU A 296 3.07 -16.95 -14.60
N GLN A 297 2.19 -17.67 -15.30
CA GLN A 297 0.76 -17.35 -15.28
C GLN A 297 0.18 -17.72 -13.91
N THR A 298 -0.27 -16.71 -13.18
CA THR A 298 -0.97 -16.90 -11.92
C THR A 298 -2.47 -17.02 -12.17
N ARG A 299 -3.04 -18.11 -11.65
CA ARG A 299 -4.48 -18.34 -11.62
C ARG A 299 -4.92 -18.44 -10.17
N TYR A 300 -5.87 -17.60 -9.77
CA TYR A 300 -6.42 -17.62 -8.42
C TYR A 300 -7.84 -18.15 -8.45
N ARG A 301 -8.10 -19.14 -7.62
CA ARG A 301 -9.42 -19.69 -7.37
C ARG A 301 -9.74 -19.64 -5.88
N ILE A 302 -11.01 -19.38 -5.56
CA ILE A 302 -11.58 -19.62 -4.22
C ILE A 302 -12.71 -20.63 -4.46
N GLY A 303 -12.59 -21.83 -3.90
CA GLY A 303 -13.41 -22.97 -4.31
C GLY A 303 -13.25 -23.23 -5.81
N GLU A 304 -14.38 -23.34 -6.53
CA GLU A 304 -14.41 -23.49 -7.99
C GLU A 304 -14.39 -22.15 -8.75
N ALA A 305 -14.58 -21.02 -8.06
CA ALA A 305 -14.70 -19.72 -8.69
C ALA A 305 -13.32 -19.17 -9.09
N LEU A 306 -13.14 -18.87 -10.39
CA LEU A 306 -11.95 -18.18 -10.90
C LEU A 306 -12.00 -16.70 -10.53
N LEU A 307 -11.14 -16.29 -9.60
CA LEU A 307 -10.97 -14.88 -9.23
C LEU A 307 -10.20 -14.10 -10.27
N PHE A 308 -9.14 -14.71 -10.81
CA PHE A 308 -8.24 -14.02 -11.70
C PHE A 308 -7.40 -15.00 -12.49
N GLU A 309 -7.20 -14.65 -13.75
CA GLU A 309 -6.22 -15.24 -14.63
C GLU A 309 -5.37 -14.09 -15.19
N GLY A 310 -4.06 -14.17 -14.96
CA GLY A 310 -3.09 -13.22 -15.49
C GLY A 310 -3.18 -13.11 -17.01
N ARG A 311 -3.20 -11.87 -17.53
CA ARG A 311 -3.03 -11.66 -18.97
C ARG A 311 -1.60 -11.99 -19.38
N PRO A 312 -1.37 -12.41 -20.64
CA PRO A 312 -0.02 -12.70 -21.13
C PRO A 312 0.88 -11.45 -21.21
N VAL A 313 0.27 -10.26 -21.24
CA VAL A 313 0.97 -8.96 -21.26
C VAL A 313 0.20 -7.97 -20.40
N GLY A 314 0.93 -7.21 -19.60
CA GLY A 314 0.46 -6.05 -18.85
C GLY A 314 1.19 -4.77 -19.25
N PHE A 315 0.63 -3.64 -18.87
CA PHE A 315 1.22 -2.32 -19.07
C PHE A 315 1.20 -1.55 -17.77
N ALA A 316 2.23 -0.76 -17.51
CA ALA A 316 2.31 0.10 -16.35
C ALA A 316 2.81 1.50 -16.73
N ALA A 317 2.24 2.51 -16.07
CA ALA A 317 2.71 3.87 -16.08
C ALA A 317 3.21 4.22 -14.68
N THR A 318 4.36 4.89 -14.60
CA THR A 318 4.97 5.28 -13.34
C THR A 318 5.28 6.77 -13.36
N ILE A 319 4.99 7.45 -12.25
CA ILE A 319 5.34 8.86 -12.03
C ILE A 319 6.01 9.01 -10.67
N GLY A 320 7.12 9.73 -10.61
CA GLY A 320 7.86 9.87 -9.37
C GLY A 320 9.00 10.86 -9.42
N LEU A 321 9.92 10.72 -8.47
CA LEU A 321 11.10 11.55 -8.32
C LEU A 321 12.35 10.68 -8.28
N THR A 322 13.37 11.12 -9.02
CA THR A 322 14.74 10.60 -8.92
C THR A 322 15.60 11.63 -8.22
N ILE A 323 16.33 11.20 -7.19
CA ILE A 323 17.23 12.04 -6.40
C ILE A 323 18.65 11.49 -6.52
N ALA A 324 19.56 12.27 -7.10
CA ALA A 324 20.98 11.97 -7.15
C ALA A 324 21.63 12.18 -5.77
N LEU A 325 22.44 11.22 -5.33
CA LEU A 325 23.11 11.23 -4.02
C LEU A 325 24.58 11.68 -4.07
N GLY A 326 25.12 11.93 -5.27
CA GLY A 326 26.51 12.38 -5.47
C GLY A 326 26.75 13.84 -5.08
N ARG A 327 28.03 14.19 -4.81
CA ARG A 327 28.48 15.56 -4.52
C ARG A 327 28.38 16.45 -5.76
N ASP A 328 28.17 17.75 -5.52
CA ASP A 328 28.16 18.79 -6.54
C ASP A 328 29.44 18.67 -7.38
N ALA A 329 29.28 18.42 -8.68
CA ALA A 329 30.35 18.50 -9.66
C ALA A 329 30.58 19.97 -10.05
#